data_AF-A0A4R0DAP8-F1
#
_entry.id   AF-A0A4R0DAP8-F1
#
_cell.length_a   1.000
_cell.length_b   1.000
_cell.length_c   1.000
_cell.angle_alpha   90.00
_cell.angle_beta   90.00
_cell.angle_gamma   90.00
#
_symmetry.space_group_name_H-M   'P 1'
#
loop_
_entity.id
_entity.type
_entity.pdbx_description
1 polymer ?
#
loop_
_entity_poly.entity_id
_entity_poly.type
_entity_poly.pdbx_seq_one_letter_code
_entity_poly.pdbx_strand_id
1 'polypeptide(L)'
;MITIQDISAFESIATFIFVMGIVAGSICTGIFREIRTAISLHYTKPSRIKTENGYLYRFRNMYVPLDKRNALRSQAIQKYKESRIKENL
;
A
#
# COMPACT_ATOMS: atom_id res chain seq x y z
N MET A 1 49.58 -21.91 -3.52
CA MET A 1 49.90 -20.78 -2.64
C MET A 1 48.86 -19.72 -2.93
N ILE A 2 48.01 -19.38 -1.95
CA ILE A 2 47.05 -18.28 -2.13
C ILE A 2 47.86 -16.99 -2.15
N THR A 3 47.66 -16.18 -3.18
CA THR A 3 48.34 -14.90 -3.35
C THR A 3 47.55 -13.77 -2.71
N ILE A 4 48.21 -12.64 -2.44
CA ILE A 4 47.57 -11.45 -1.88
C ILE A 4 46.45 -10.93 -2.82
N GLN A 5 46.63 -11.10 -4.14
CA GLN A 5 45.60 -10.77 -5.13
C GLN A 5 44.36 -11.65 -4.96
N ASP A 6 44.52 -12.95 -4.70
CA ASP A 6 43.40 -13.86 -4.47
C ASP A 6 42.60 -13.47 -3.22
N ILE A 7 43.29 -13.07 -2.14
CA ILE A 7 42.65 -12.61 -0.90
C ILE A 7 41.86 -11.32 -1.16
N SER A 8 42.45 -10.36 -1.87
CA SER A 8 41.77 -9.09 -2.20
C SER A 8 40.55 -9.29 -3.11
N ALA A 9 40.62 -10.25 -4.05
CA ALA A 9 39.49 -10.60 -4.91
C ALA A 9 38.36 -11.24 -4.09
N PHE A 10 38.69 -12.12 -3.15
CA PHE A 10 37.71 -12.71 -2.23
C PHE A 10 37.02 -11.65 -1.36
N GLU A 11 37.77 -10.72 -0.80
CA GLU A 11 37.21 -9.63 0.01
C GLU A 11 36.27 -8.73 -0.81
N SER A 12 36.64 -8.41 -2.05
CA SER A 12 35.79 -7.64 -2.96
C SER A 12 34.48 -8.38 -3.30
N ILE A 13 34.55 -9.68 -3.58
CA ILE A 13 33.36 -10.50 -3.88
C ILE A 13 32.46 -10.61 -2.64
N ALA A 14 33.04 -10.84 -1.47
CA ALA A 14 32.29 -10.91 -0.21
C ALA A 14 31.58 -9.58 0.09
N THR A 15 32.27 -8.46 -0.08
CA THR A 15 31.71 -7.12 0.12
C THR A 15 30.58 -6.85 -0.88
N PHE A 16 30.75 -7.23 -2.14
CA PHE A 16 29.72 -7.09 -3.16
C PHE A 16 28.45 -7.89 -2.82
N ILE A 17 28.60 -9.17 -2.45
CA ILE A 17 27.48 -10.03 -2.05
C ILE A 17 26.76 -9.44 -0.84
N PHE A 18 27.51 -8.92 0.14
CA PHE A 18 26.94 -8.30 1.33
C PHE A 18 26.11 -7.05 1.00
N VAL A 19 26.68 -6.12 0.21
CA VAL A 19 25.98 -4.89 -0.20
C VAL A 19 24.74 -5.22 -1.02
N MET A 20 24.83 -6.14 -1.98
CA MET A 20 23.69 -6.58 -2.78
C MET A 20 22.61 -7.24 -1.91
N GLY A 21 23.01 -8.02 -0.90
CA GLY A 21 22.11 -8.59 0.10
C GLY A 21 21.34 -7.53 0.88
N ILE A 22 22.02 -6.47 1.34
CA ILE A 22 21.38 -5.34 2.04
C ILE A 22 20.38 -4.62 1.13
N VAL A 23 20.78 -4.33 -0.11
CA VAL A 23 19.92 -3.63 -1.08
C VAL A 23 18.67 -4.46 -1.38
N ALA A 24 18.84 -5.74 -1.71
CA ALA A 24 17.73 -6.65 -1.95
C ALA A 24 16.83 -6.79 -0.72
N GLY A 25 17.42 -6.95 0.47
CA GLY A 25 16.68 -7.03 1.73
C GLY A 25 15.85 -5.77 2.02
N SER A 26 16.40 -4.60 1.71
CA SER A 26 15.72 -3.31 1.88
C SER A 26 14.50 -3.19 0.97
N ILE A 27 14.65 -3.57 -0.31
CA ILE A 27 13.56 -3.59 -1.29
C ILE A 27 12.45 -4.56 -0.85
N CYS A 28 12.82 -5.79 -0.49
CA CYS A 28 11.89 -6.80 -0.01
C CYS A 28 11.14 -6.31 1.23
N THR A 29 11.82 -5.68 2.19
CA THR A 29 11.20 -5.14 3.40
C THR A 29 10.15 -4.08 3.08
N GLY A 30 10.41 -3.19 2.12
CA GLY A 30 9.44 -2.21 1.64
C GLY A 30 8.17 -2.89 1.10
N ILE A 31 8.33 -3.89 0.23
CA ILE A 31 7.22 -4.65 -0.36
C ILE A 31 6.41 -5.38 0.73
N PHE A 32 7.08 -6.07 1.64
CA PHE A 32 6.41 -6.77 2.74
C PHE A 32 5.64 -5.83 3.66
N ARG A 33 6.14 -4.62 3.90
CA ARG A 33 5.45 -3.61 4.67
C ARG A 33 4.15 -3.17 4.00
N GLU A 34 4.18 -2.90 2.69
CA GLU A 34 2.99 -2.54 1.93
C GLU A 34 1.94 -3.67 1.93
N ILE A 35 2.38 -4.91 1.71
CA ILE A 35 1.50 -6.09 1.77
C ILE A 35 0.86 -6.21 3.16
N ARG A 36 1.65 -6.11 4.24
CA ARG A 36 1.12 -6.16 5.62
C ARG A 36 0.13 -5.05 5.89
N THR A 37 0.41 -3.82 5.42
CA THR A 37 -0.51 -2.69 5.56
C THR A 37 -1.82 -2.94 4.83
N ALA A 38 -1.76 -3.41 3.58
CA ALA A 38 -2.94 -3.71 2.79
C ALA A 38 -3.81 -4.80 3.44
N ILE A 39 -3.18 -5.88 3.94
CA ILE A 39 -3.85 -6.95 4.66
C ILE A 39 -4.48 -6.41 5.96
N SER A 40 -3.72 -5.68 6.77
CA SER A 40 -4.23 -5.08 8.01
C SER A 40 -5.43 -4.17 7.77
N LEU A 41 -5.40 -3.37 6.69
CA LEU A 41 -6.48 -2.46 6.32
C LEU A 41 -7.74 -3.20 5.87
N HIS A 42 -7.60 -4.39 5.28
CA HIS A 42 -8.71 -5.26 4.92
C HIS A 42 -9.44 -5.79 6.17
N TYR A 43 -8.68 -6.23 7.18
CA TYR A 43 -9.24 -6.78 8.42
C TYR A 43 -9.78 -5.71 9.37
N THR A 44 -9.07 -4.60 9.54
CA THR A 44 -9.48 -3.52 10.47
C THR A 44 -10.66 -2.71 9.96
N LYS A 45 -10.82 -2.60 8.63
CA LYS A 45 -11.87 -1.78 8.01
C LYS A 45 -12.56 -2.56 6.88
N PRO A 46 -13.37 -3.59 7.20
CA PRO A 46 -14.03 -4.41 6.20
C PRO A 46 -14.90 -3.56 5.26
N SER A 47 -15.02 -3.99 4.01
CA SER A 47 -15.81 -3.26 2.99
C SER A 47 -17.31 -3.20 3.34
N ARG A 48 -17.81 -4.22 4.04
CA ARG A 48 -19.20 -4.33 4.49
C ARG A 48 -19.28 -4.97 5.86
N ILE A 49 -20.27 -4.56 6.66
CA ILE A 49 -20.61 -5.14 7.95
C ILE A 49 -22.04 -5.66 7.87
N LYS A 50 -22.27 -6.91 8.29
CA LYS A 50 -23.62 -7.49 8.39
C LYS A 50 -24.26 -6.99 9.68
N THR A 51 -25.50 -6.55 9.57
CA THR A 51 -26.38 -6.11 10.68
C THR A 51 -27.66 -6.93 10.65
N GLU A 52 -28.48 -6.84 11.69
CA GLU A 52 -29.78 -7.55 11.77
C GLU A 52 -30.70 -7.20 10.60
N ASN A 53 -30.64 -5.95 10.13
CA ASN A 53 -31.51 -5.41 9.08
C ASN A 53 -30.86 -5.36 7.68
N GLY A 54 -29.70 -6.02 7.49
CA GLY A 54 -29.01 -6.07 6.19
C GLY A 54 -27.52 -5.74 6.26
N TYR A 55 -26.98 -5.08 5.24
CA TYR A 55 -25.55 -4.75 5.16
C TYR A 55 -25.29 -3.25 5.22
N LEU A 56 -24.31 -2.85 6.03
CA LEU A 56 -23.72 -1.53 5.99
C LEU A 56 -22.45 -1.56 5.14
N TYR A 57 -22.29 -0.57 4.28
CA TYR A 57 -21.17 -0.46 3.37
C TYR A 57 -20.25 0.66 3.80
N ARG A 58 -18.95 0.41 3.70
CA ARG A 58 -17.93 1.40 4.02
C ARG A 58 -17.94 2.52 2.99
N PHE A 59 -17.97 3.76 3.48
CA PHE A 59 -17.72 4.97 2.70
C PHE A 59 -16.82 5.90 3.52
N ARG A 60 -15.62 6.19 3.00
CA ARG A 60 -14.54 6.88 3.75
C ARG A 60 -14.25 6.17 5.08
N ASN A 61 -14.62 6.78 6.21
CA ASN A 61 -14.41 6.28 7.58
C ASN A 61 -15.72 5.93 8.31
N MET A 62 -16.85 5.82 7.59
CA MET A 62 -18.15 5.52 8.17
C MET A 62 -18.82 4.35 7.44
N TYR A 63 -19.69 3.66 8.16
CA TYR A 63 -20.53 2.58 7.64
C TYR A 63 -21.94 3.10 7.45
N VAL A 64 -22.46 2.99 6.23
CA VAL A 64 -23.78 3.53 5.87
C VAL A 64 -24.58 2.51 5.08
N PRO A 65 -25.92 2.62 5.10
CA PRO A 65 -26.77 1.87 4.19
C PRO A 65 -26.41 2.15 2.72
N LEU A 66 -26.74 1.21 1.84
CA LEU A 66 -26.36 1.26 0.42
C LEU A 66 -26.83 2.55 -0.28
N ASP A 67 -28.07 2.99 -0.01
CA ASP A 67 -28.66 4.17 -0.65
C ASP A 67 -27.90 5.45 -0.27
N LYS A 68 -27.59 5.59 1.03
CA LYS A 68 -26.82 6.71 1.56
C LYS A 68 -25.39 6.69 1.02
N ARG A 69 -24.78 5.51 0.84
CA ARG A 69 -23.46 5.37 0.19
C ARG A 69 -23.48 5.88 -1.24
N ASN A 70 -24.50 5.53 -2.01
CA ASN A 70 -24.62 5.93 -3.41
C ASN A 70 -24.81 7.45 -3.54
N ALA A 71 -25.64 8.06 -2.68
CA ALA A 71 -25.81 9.50 -2.63
C ALA A 71 -24.52 10.25 -2.24
N LEU A 72 -23.79 9.76 -1.24
CA LEU A 72 -22.51 10.36 -0.85
C LEU A 72 -21.45 10.20 -1.94
N ARG A 73 -21.47 9.09 -2.67
CA ARG A 73 -20.56 8.83 -3.79
C ARG A 73 -20.84 9.77 -4.96
N SER A 74 -22.10 9.97 -5.34
CA SER A 74 -22.45 10.90 -6.42
C SER A 74 -22.08 12.35 -6.06
N GLN A 75 -22.36 12.79 -4.83
CA GLN A 75 -21.95 14.11 -4.34
C GLN A 75 -20.42 14.30 -4.38
N ALA A 76 -19.65 13.28 -3.98
CA ALA A 76 -18.20 13.35 -4.02
C ALA A 76 -17.65 13.44 -5.46
N ILE A 77 -18.23 12.68 -6.40
CA ILE A 77 -17.87 12.75 -7.82
C ILE A 77 -18.20 14.13 -8.39
N GLN A 78 -19.34 14.70 -8.04
CA GLN A 78 -19.76 16.01 -8.53
C GLN A 78 -18.85 17.13 -8.02
N LYS A 79 -18.53 17.14 -6.72
CA LYS A 79 -17.54 18.08 -6.15
C LYS A 79 -16.18 18.00 -6.83
N TYR A 80 -15.72 16.79 -7.17
CA TYR A 80 -14.45 16.60 -7.86
C TYR A 80 -14.48 17.14 -9.30
N LYS A 81 -15.59 16.96 -10.02
CA LYS A 81 -15.77 17.56 -11.35
C LYS A 81 -15.75 19.09 -11.26
N GLU A 82 -16.46 19.67 -10.29
CA GLU A 82 -16.51 21.12 -10.08
C GLU A 82 -15.14 21.71 -9.73
N SER A 83 -14.35 21.04 -8.87
CA SER A 83 -13.00 21.50 -8.54
C SER A 83 -12.06 21.48 -9.75
N ARG A 84 -12.15 20.46 -10.61
CA ARG A 84 -11.34 20.35 -11.84
C ARG A 84 -11.69 21.40 -12.88
N ILE A 85 -12.94 21.86 -12.92
CA ILE A 85 -13.36 22.95 -13.83
C ILE A 85 -12.77 24.28 -13.35
N LYS A 86 -12.74 24.53 -12.03
CA LYS A 86 -12.15 25.76 -11.46
C LYS A 86 -10.62 25.86 -11.57
N GLU A 87 -9.91 24.74 -11.64
CA GLU A 87 -8.45 24.74 -11.83
C GLU A 87 -8.01 25.01 -13.29
N ASN A 88 -8.92 24.84 -14.25
CA ASN A 88 -8.63 25.03 -15.69
C ASN A 88 -9.15 26.37 -16.23
N LEU A 89 -9.58 27.28 -15.35
CA LEU A 89 -10.17 28.58 -15.65
C LEU A 89 -9.34 29.67 -14.99
#